data_AF-A0ABD3R8X8-F1
#
_entry.id   AF-A0ABD3R8X8-F1
#
_cell.length_a   1.000
_cell.length_b   1.000
_cell.length_c   1.000
_cell.angle_alpha   90.00
_cell.angle_beta   90.00
_cell.angle_gamma   90.00
#
_symmetry.space_group_name_H-M   'P 1'
#
loop_
_entity.id
_entity.type
_entity.pdbx_description
1 polymer ?
#
loop_
_entity_poly.entity_id
_entity_poly.type
_entity_poly.pdbx_seq_one_letter_code
_entity_poly.pdbx_strand_id
1 'polypeptide(L)'
;MGNRSSSTAPSSSTKSSAGEEQGDNENGGDGGSGLYLSPELQARINHDFESRILQAEWDNYRMSHLERHRQRELSWSTRVNEIRKRSETLSENARLVHQKLDDEIDARRARLTDLGTGIEHDIDRLRERFVSDGAATTPSMGECLDVRADLSRCYNTLRDDGECRVFVQKLDRCVTDALRGTPTTSS
;
A
#
# COMPACT_ATOMS: atom_id res chain seq x y z
N MET A 1 8.90 -2.87 16.11
CA MET A 1 7.86 -3.01 17.15
C MET A 1 7.60 -4.49 17.33
N GLY A 2 8.06 -5.05 18.44
CA GLY A 2 8.07 -6.49 18.69
C GLY A 2 6.94 -6.91 19.60
N ASN A 3 6.25 -7.99 19.25
CA ASN A 3 5.31 -8.66 20.13
C ASN A 3 5.81 -10.09 20.38
N ARG A 4 6.34 -10.32 21.59
CA ARG A 4 6.57 -11.64 22.16
C ARG A 4 5.30 -12.02 22.92
N SER A 5 4.53 -12.97 22.39
CA SER A 5 3.45 -13.60 23.16
C SER A 5 4.02 -14.83 23.88
N SER A 6 4.33 -14.65 25.15
CA SER A 6 4.46 -15.74 26.12
C SER A 6 3.07 -16.24 26.47
N SER A 7 2.79 -17.51 26.21
CA SER A 7 1.60 -18.19 26.75
C SER A 7 2.04 -19.26 27.72
N THR A 8 1.80 -18.96 28.98
CA THR A 8 1.93 -19.80 30.18
C THR A 8 0.93 -20.95 30.10
N ALA A 9 1.39 -22.19 30.32
CA ALA A 9 0.50 -23.34 30.52
C ALA A 9 0.09 -23.43 32.00
N PRO A 10 -1.15 -23.83 32.33
CA PRO A 10 -1.56 -24.03 33.72
C PRO A 10 -1.11 -25.42 34.22
N SER A 11 -0.46 -25.45 35.38
CA SER A 11 -0.19 -26.67 36.14
C SER A 11 -1.42 -27.03 36.99
N SER A 12 -2.06 -28.16 36.74
CA SER A 12 -3.07 -28.72 37.63
C SER A 12 -2.39 -29.58 38.70
N SER A 13 -2.22 -29.02 39.89
CA SER A 13 -1.76 -29.72 41.08
C SER A 13 -2.96 -30.38 41.77
N THR A 14 -2.96 -31.71 41.82
CA THR A 14 -3.91 -32.52 42.58
C THR A 14 -3.65 -32.34 44.07
N LYS A 15 -4.66 -31.86 44.81
CA LYS A 15 -4.59 -31.61 46.25
C LYS A 15 -5.36 -32.72 46.97
N SER A 16 -4.65 -33.72 47.48
CA SER A 16 -5.18 -34.68 48.45
C SER A 16 -5.02 -34.09 49.85
N SER A 17 -6.10 -34.00 50.62
CA SER A 17 -6.04 -33.67 52.04
C SER A 17 -6.99 -34.60 52.80
N ALA A 18 -6.42 -35.27 53.79
CA ALA A 18 -7.05 -36.22 54.70
C ALA A 18 -7.69 -35.52 55.91
N GLY A 19 -8.56 -36.27 56.60
CA GLY A 19 -9.03 -36.13 57.99
C GLY A 19 -9.88 -37.37 58.29
N GLU A 20 -9.38 -38.35 59.06
CA GLU A 20 -9.62 -38.60 60.51
C GLU A 20 -11.10 -38.96 60.80
N GLU A 21 -11.48 -39.96 61.60
CA GLU A 21 -10.82 -40.91 62.50
C GLU A 21 -11.86 -41.99 62.89
N GLN A 22 -11.40 -42.96 63.70
CA GLN A 22 -12.16 -43.77 64.67
C GLN A 22 -12.42 -45.24 64.29
N GLY A 23 -11.73 -46.11 65.02
CA GLY A 23 -11.75 -47.55 64.87
C GLY A 23 -12.86 -48.24 65.65
N ASP A 24 -12.92 -49.55 65.47
CA ASP A 24 -13.13 -50.45 66.58
C ASP A 24 -12.50 -51.81 66.28
N ASN A 25 -12.06 -52.40 67.38
CA ASN A 25 -11.28 -53.60 67.55
C ASN A 25 -12.15 -54.85 67.26
N GLU A 26 -11.51 -55.92 66.75
CA GLU A 26 -11.60 -57.29 67.27
C GLU A 26 -11.46 -58.37 66.17
N ASN A 27 -10.34 -59.08 66.29
CA ASN A 27 -10.27 -60.53 66.43
C ASN A 27 -10.74 -61.42 65.25
N GLY A 28 -9.80 -62.16 64.67
CA GLY A 28 -10.11 -63.29 63.79
C GLY A 28 -8.90 -63.70 62.97
N GLY A 29 -8.13 -64.66 63.50
CA GLY A 29 -6.97 -65.20 62.82
C GLY A 29 -7.29 -65.87 61.49
N ASP A 30 -6.38 -65.75 60.55
CA ASP A 30 -6.15 -66.74 59.51
C ASP A 30 -4.70 -66.65 59.04
N GLY A 31 -4.10 -67.82 58.81
CA GLY A 31 -2.67 -68.03 58.62
C GLY A 31 -2.15 -67.52 57.28
N GLY A 32 -2.02 -66.20 57.13
CA GLY A 32 -1.15 -65.61 56.15
C GLY A 32 0.29 -65.72 56.62
N SER A 33 1.11 -66.54 55.97
CA SER A 33 2.58 -66.52 56.15
C SER A 33 3.09 -65.15 55.71
N GLY A 34 3.06 -64.19 56.64
CA GLY A 34 3.60 -62.86 56.48
C GLY A 34 5.12 -62.96 56.48
N LEU A 35 5.70 -63.20 55.31
CA LEU A 35 7.13 -63.03 55.11
C LEU A 35 7.42 -61.54 55.26
N TYR A 36 7.77 -61.11 56.47
CA TYR A 36 8.24 -59.75 56.71
C TYR A 36 9.54 -59.58 55.93
N LEU A 37 9.50 -58.76 54.88
CA LEU A 37 10.70 -58.37 54.15
C LEU A 37 11.61 -57.63 55.13
N SER A 38 12.91 -57.90 55.06
CA SER A 38 13.86 -57.13 55.86
C SER A 38 13.72 -55.64 55.50
N PRO A 39 13.83 -54.71 56.46
CA PRO A 39 13.71 -53.28 56.20
C PRO A 39 14.61 -52.81 55.05
N GLU A 40 15.79 -53.43 54.92
CA GLU A 40 16.74 -53.17 53.82
C GLU A 40 16.21 -53.62 52.46
N LEU A 41 15.57 -54.80 52.38
CA LEU A 41 14.99 -55.31 51.14
C LEU A 41 13.75 -54.50 50.73
N GLN A 42 12.91 -54.12 51.70
CA GLN A 42 11.76 -53.24 51.48
C GLN A 42 12.21 -51.87 50.95
N ALA A 43 13.24 -51.27 51.54
CA ALA A 43 13.79 -49.99 51.10
C ALA A 43 14.36 -50.07 49.67
N ARG A 44 15.04 -51.17 49.34
CA ARG A 44 15.59 -51.40 48.00
C ARG A 44 14.49 -51.58 46.95
N ILE A 45 13.44 -52.32 47.27
CA ILE A 45 12.27 -52.51 46.39
C ILE A 45 11.58 -51.16 46.16
N ASN A 46 11.34 -50.37 47.20
CA ASN A 46 10.73 -49.04 47.07
C ASN A 46 11.60 -48.11 46.20
N HIS A 47 12.92 -48.12 46.41
CA HIS A 47 13.85 -47.32 45.60
C HIS A 47 13.85 -47.73 44.13
N ASP A 48 13.84 -49.04 43.82
CA ASP A 48 13.75 -49.54 42.45
C ASP A 48 12.41 -49.17 41.80
N PHE A 49 11.30 -49.23 42.55
CA PHE A 49 9.98 -48.79 42.07
C PHE A 49 9.95 -47.29 41.77
N GLU A 50 10.44 -46.46 42.69
CA GLU A 50 10.55 -45.00 42.52
C GLU A 50 11.44 -44.64 41.34
N SER A 51 12.60 -45.30 41.20
CA SER A 51 13.50 -45.11 40.07
C SER A 51 12.83 -45.44 38.73
N ARG A 52 12.05 -46.52 38.66
CA ARG A 52 11.32 -46.89 37.44
C ARG A 52 10.21 -45.91 37.09
N ILE A 53 9.48 -45.42 38.11
CA ILE A 53 8.42 -44.41 37.92
C ILE A 53 9.04 -43.12 37.39
N LEU A 54 10.10 -42.62 38.03
CA LEU A 54 10.80 -41.41 37.60
C LEU A 54 11.37 -41.55 36.18
N GLN A 55 11.91 -42.72 35.84
CA GLN A 55 12.42 -42.98 34.50
C GLN A 55 11.30 -42.98 33.45
N ALA A 56 10.16 -43.60 33.75
CA ALA A 56 9.00 -43.59 32.86
C ALA A 56 8.42 -42.19 32.66
N GLU A 57 8.30 -41.39 33.73
CA GLU A 57 7.87 -39.99 33.64
C GLU A 57 8.85 -39.14 32.83
N TRP A 58 10.15 -39.33 33.04
CA TRP A 58 11.19 -38.64 32.29
C TRP A 58 11.16 -38.99 30.79
N ASP A 59 11.01 -40.27 30.45
CA ASP A 59 10.91 -40.73 29.08
C ASP A 59 9.65 -40.18 28.39
N ASN A 60 8.52 -40.17 29.09
CA ASN A 60 7.28 -39.54 28.61
C ASN A 60 7.46 -38.04 28.38
N TYR A 61 8.07 -37.33 29.33
CA TYR A 61 8.37 -35.91 29.19
C TYR A 61 9.26 -35.66 27.96
N ARG A 62 10.34 -36.41 27.83
CA ARG A 62 11.30 -36.31 26.71
C ARG A 62 10.61 -36.56 25.36
N MET A 63 9.81 -37.62 25.26
CA MET A 63 9.04 -37.92 24.04
C MET A 63 8.06 -36.81 23.71
N SER A 64 7.30 -36.31 24.69
CA SER A 64 6.37 -35.19 24.49
C SER A 64 7.08 -33.91 24.03
N HIS A 65 8.30 -33.68 24.52
CA HIS A 65 9.07 -32.49 24.19
C HIS A 65 9.65 -32.58 22.78
N LEU A 66 10.18 -33.74 22.39
CA LEU A 66 10.65 -34.02 21.04
C LEU A 66 9.51 -33.90 20.02
N GLU A 67 8.33 -34.43 20.33
CA GLU A 67 7.16 -34.33 19.44
C GLU A 67 6.72 -32.87 19.27
N ARG A 68 6.62 -32.11 20.37
CA ARG A 68 6.34 -30.66 20.30
C ARG A 68 7.39 -29.89 19.50
N HIS A 69 8.66 -30.29 19.57
CA HIS A 69 9.71 -29.68 18.76
C HIS A 69 9.48 -29.96 17.27
N ARG A 70 9.26 -31.23 16.91
CA ARG A 70 8.99 -31.64 15.54
C ARG A 70 7.76 -30.94 14.96
N GLN A 71 6.69 -30.82 15.72
CA GLN A 71 5.48 -30.09 15.30
C GLN A 71 5.77 -28.60 15.05
N ARG A 72 6.61 -27.97 15.88
CA ARG A 72 7.03 -26.58 15.67
C ARG A 72 7.87 -26.42 14.41
N GLU A 73 8.80 -27.33 14.13
CA GLU A 73 9.60 -27.30 12.90
C GLU A 73 8.74 -27.47 11.64
N LEU A 74 7.82 -28.43 11.66
CA LEU A 74 6.91 -28.67 10.54
C LEU A 74 6.02 -27.44 10.30
N SER A 75 5.33 -26.95 11.33
CA SER A 75 4.48 -25.76 11.22
C SER A 75 5.25 -24.51 10.79
N TRP A 76 6.48 -24.33 11.30
CA TRP A 76 7.37 -23.25 10.87
C TRP A 76 7.70 -23.37 9.39
N SER A 77 8.12 -24.54 8.91
CA SER A 77 8.45 -24.75 7.50
C SER A 77 7.25 -24.49 6.57
N THR A 78 6.04 -24.94 6.96
CA THR A 78 4.81 -24.67 6.23
C THR A 78 4.52 -23.18 6.15
N ARG A 79 4.64 -22.47 7.29
CA ARG A 79 4.41 -21.02 7.35
C ARG A 79 5.41 -20.24 6.51
N VAL A 80 6.69 -20.63 6.52
CA VAL A 80 7.72 -20.00 5.69
C VAL A 80 7.40 -20.18 4.20
N ASN A 81 7.01 -21.40 3.78
CA ASN A 81 6.62 -21.67 2.40
C ASN A 81 5.38 -20.87 1.98
N GLU A 82 4.38 -20.76 2.85
CA GLU A 82 3.19 -19.95 2.60
C GLU A 82 3.53 -18.47 2.43
N ILE A 83 4.35 -17.91 3.33
CA ILE A 83 4.79 -16.51 3.25
C ILE A 83 5.57 -16.29 1.95
N ARG A 84 6.48 -17.21 1.59
CA ARG A 84 7.25 -17.13 0.35
C ARG A 84 6.35 -17.07 -0.87
N LYS A 85 5.38 -17.99 -0.97
CA LYS A 85 4.42 -18.04 -2.08
C LYS A 85 3.57 -16.78 -2.18
N ARG A 86 3.11 -16.24 -1.04
CA ARG A 86 2.36 -14.98 -1.00
C ARG A 86 3.23 -13.80 -1.48
N SER A 87 4.48 -13.75 -1.04
CA SER A 87 5.44 -12.73 -1.47
C SER A 87 5.70 -12.79 -2.98
N GLU A 88 5.94 -13.98 -3.53
CA GLU A 88 6.13 -14.20 -4.98
C GLU A 88 4.89 -13.72 -5.77
N THR A 89 3.70 -14.08 -5.31
CA THR A 89 2.44 -13.68 -5.97
C THR A 89 2.23 -12.17 -5.94
N LEU A 90 2.49 -11.52 -4.80
CA LEU A 90 2.39 -10.07 -4.69
C LEU A 90 3.42 -9.35 -5.57
N SER A 91 4.65 -9.86 -5.63
CA SER A 91 5.69 -9.30 -6.49
C SER A 91 5.31 -9.38 -7.97
N GLU A 92 4.76 -10.51 -8.41
CA GLU A 92 4.35 -10.68 -9.81
C GLU A 92 3.15 -9.79 -10.15
N ASN A 93 2.16 -9.69 -9.25
CA ASN A 93 1.04 -8.78 -9.44
C ASN A 93 1.48 -7.32 -9.51
N ALA A 94 2.41 -6.90 -8.64
CA ALA A 94 2.97 -5.55 -8.69
C ALA A 94 3.69 -5.30 -10.02
N ARG A 95 4.49 -6.26 -10.49
CA ARG A 95 5.18 -6.18 -11.79
C ARG A 95 4.20 -5.97 -12.95
N LEU A 96 3.10 -6.73 -12.98
CA LEU A 96 2.07 -6.61 -14.01
C LEU A 96 1.36 -5.25 -13.99
N VAL A 97 1.03 -4.76 -12.79
CA VAL A 97 0.41 -3.43 -12.63
C VAL A 97 1.34 -2.32 -13.07
N HIS A 98 2.62 -2.39 -12.68
CA HIS A 98 3.63 -1.42 -13.10
C HIS A 98 3.83 -1.42 -14.61
N GLN A 99 3.97 -2.61 -15.22
CA GLN A 99 4.09 -2.73 -16.67
C GLN A 99 2.89 -2.09 -17.39
N LYS A 100 1.66 -2.38 -16.95
CA LYS A 100 0.46 -1.77 -17.55
C LYS A 100 0.44 -0.26 -17.39
N LEU A 101 0.87 0.25 -16.24
CA LEU A 101 0.92 1.68 -15.99
C LEU A 101 1.96 2.37 -16.90
N ASP A 102 3.12 1.74 -17.08
CA ASP A 102 4.18 2.23 -17.98
C ASP A 102 3.68 2.25 -19.43
N ASP A 103 3.01 1.19 -19.89
CA ASP A 103 2.40 1.13 -21.22
C ASP A 103 1.36 2.26 -21.42
N GLU A 104 0.52 2.53 -20.41
CA GLU A 104 -0.46 3.62 -20.46
C GLU A 104 0.20 5.01 -20.46
N ILE A 105 1.28 5.19 -19.70
CA ILE A 105 2.05 6.43 -19.67
C ILE A 105 2.69 6.69 -21.02
N ASP A 106 3.33 5.67 -21.61
CA ASP A 106 4.00 5.79 -22.89
C ASP A 106 3.00 6.04 -24.02
N ALA A 107 1.83 5.39 -23.99
CA ALA A 107 0.74 5.67 -24.94
C ALA A 107 0.23 7.12 -24.83
N ARG A 108 0.11 7.66 -23.61
CA ARG A 108 -0.29 9.07 -23.41
C ARG A 108 0.80 10.04 -23.85
N ARG A 109 2.07 9.73 -23.56
CA ARG A 109 3.22 10.53 -24.01
C ARG A 109 3.28 10.58 -25.53
N ALA A 110 3.12 9.45 -26.22
CA ALA A 110 3.08 9.41 -27.68
C ALA A 110 1.99 10.32 -28.25
N ARG A 111 0.77 10.25 -27.72
CA ARG A 111 -0.34 11.12 -28.14
C ARG A 111 -0.04 12.61 -27.92
N LEU A 112 0.61 12.96 -26.80
CA LEU A 112 1.00 14.34 -26.52
C LEU A 112 2.07 14.82 -27.50
N THR A 113 3.03 13.98 -27.85
CA THR A 113 4.03 14.29 -28.87
C THR A 113 3.40 14.48 -30.25
N ASP A 114 2.46 13.62 -30.64
CA ASP A 114 1.73 13.74 -31.91
C ASP A 114 0.91 15.04 -31.96
N LEU A 115 0.21 15.38 -30.86
CA LEU A 115 -0.51 16.64 -30.73
C LEU A 115 0.43 17.85 -30.76
N GLY A 116 1.57 17.75 -30.08
CA GLY A 116 2.59 18.81 -30.04
C GLY A 116 3.13 19.13 -31.43
N THR A 117 3.51 18.10 -32.20
CA THR A 117 3.98 18.27 -33.58
C THR A 117 2.88 18.81 -34.50
N GLY A 118 1.63 18.38 -34.33
CA GLY A 118 0.48 18.94 -35.06
C GLY A 118 0.27 20.44 -34.79
N ILE A 119 0.34 20.86 -33.53
CA ILE A 119 0.22 22.27 -33.13
C ILE A 119 1.41 23.08 -33.67
N GLU A 120 2.63 22.57 -33.62
CA GLU A 120 3.81 23.23 -34.19
C GLU A 120 3.63 23.48 -35.69
N HIS A 121 3.18 22.47 -36.45
CA HIS A 121 2.86 22.62 -37.86
C HIS A 121 1.75 23.65 -38.13
N ASP A 122 0.69 23.66 -37.31
CA ASP A 122 -0.39 24.63 -37.44
C ASP A 122 0.08 26.06 -37.14
N ILE A 123 0.94 26.25 -36.13
CA ILE A 123 1.56 27.53 -35.81
C ILE A 123 2.45 28.01 -36.96
N ASP A 124 3.31 27.13 -37.50
CA ASP A 124 4.19 27.47 -38.62
C ASP A 124 3.37 27.86 -39.87
N ARG A 125 2.31 27.10 -40.18
CA ARG A 125 1.40 27.42 -41.28
C ARG A 125 0.68 28.75 -41.09
N LEU A 126 0.22 29.05 -39.87
CA LEU A 126 -0.38 30.34 -39.55
C LEU A 126 0.64 31.47 -39.71
N ARG A 127 1.87 31.27 -39.21
CA ARG A 127 2.97 32.23 -39.33
C ARG A 127 3.29 32.52 -40.80
N GLU A 128 3.38 31.49 -41.64
CA GLU A 128 3.59 31.65 -43.10
C GLU A 128 2.48 32.45 -43.77
N ARG A 129 1.21 32.20 -43.40
CA ARG A 129 0.06 32.98 -43.91
C ARG A 129 0.15 34.44 -43.49
N PHE A 130 0.41 34.73 -42.21
CA PHE A 130 0.55 36.12 -41.74
C PHE A 130 1.74 36.85 -42.35
N VAL A 131 2.85 36.16 -42.62
CA VAL A 131 4.01 36.74 -43.32
C VAL A 131 3.72 36.95 -44.81
N SER A 132 3.01 36.03 -45.46
CA SER A 132 2.67 36.15 -46.89
C SER A 132 1.55 37.17 -47.15
N ASP A 133 0.53 37.24 -46.31
CA ASP A 133 -0.55 38.24 -46.39
C ASP A 133 -0.08 39.62 -45.89
N GLY A 134 0.96 39.67 -45.04
CA GLY A 134 1.60 40.91 -44.59
C GLY A 134 2.40 41.66 -45.67
N ALA A 135 2.67 41.02 -46.81
CA ALA A 135 3.29 41.68 -47.97
C ALA A 135 2.30 42.54 -48.79
N ALA A 136 0.99 42.40 -48.55
CA ALA A 136 -0.04 43.30 -49.06
C ALA A 136 -0.57 44.17 -47.91
N THR A 137 0.30 45.01 -47.36
CA THR A 137 -0.08 46.06 -46.43
C THR A 137 -1.02 47.02 -47.14
N THR A 138 -2.34 46.84 -46.97
CA THR A 138 -3.25 47.97 -47.02
C THR A 138 -2.90 48.86 -45.83
N PRO A 139 -2.37 50.08 -46.06
CA PRO A 139 -1.85 50.93 -44.98
C PRO A 139 -2.88 51.30 -43.90
N SER A 140 -4.18 51.08 -44.16
CA SER A 140 -5.26 51.36 -43.22
C SER A 140 -5.46 50.32 -42.10
N MET A 141 -5.00 49.08 -42.27
CA MET A 141 -5.23 48.02 -41.27
C MET A 141 -4.26 48.14 -40.08
N GLY A 142 -3.05 48.65 -40.31
CA GLY A 142 -2.03 48.85 -39.27
C GLY A 142 -2.44 49.90 -38.23
N GLU A 143 -3.03 51.02 -38.69
CA GLU A 143 -3.45 52.12 -37.81
C GLU A 143 -4.54 51.68 -36.81
N CYS A 144 -5.47 50.82 -37.21
CA CYS A 144 -6.51 50.31 -36.28
C CYS A 144 -5.96 49.31 -35.26
N LEU A 145 -4.93 48.55 -35.63
CA LEU A 145 -4.25 47.63 -34.70
C LEU A 145 -3.47 48.39 -33.64
N ASP A 146 -2.83 49.51 -34.01
CA ASP A 146 -2.14 50.39 -33.06
C ASP A 146 -3.12 51.03 -32.07
N VAL A 147 -4.26 51.53 -32.55
CA VAL A 147 -5.33 52.07 -31.68
C VAL A 147 -5.90 50.99 -30.75
N ARG A 148 -5.99 49.73 -31.20
CA ARG A 148 -6.39 48.59 -30.35
C ARG A 148 -5.35 48.27 -29.29
N ALA A 149 -4.06 48.34 -29.63
CA ALA A 149 -2.97 48.15 -28.68
C ALA A 149 -2.99 49.24 -27.59
N ASP A 150 -3.20 50.51 -27.97
CA ASP A 150 -3.33 51.63 -27.04
C ASP A 150 -4.56 51.50 -26.12
N LEU A 151 -5.70 51.04 -26.66
CA LEU A 151 -6.90 50.76 -25.86
C LEU A 151 -6.64 49.68 -24.80
N SER A 152 -5.99 48.58 -25.21
CA SER A 152 -5.64 47.48 -24.29
C SER A 152 -4.67 47.93 -23.20
N ARG A 153 -3.73 48.82 -23.54
CA ARG A 153 -2.80 49.41 -22.58
C ARG A 153 -3.53 50.33 -21.61
N CYS A 154 -4.50 51.11 -22.07
CA CYS A 154 -5.32 51.97 -21.24
C CYS A 154 -6.09 51.16 -20.18
N TYR A 155 -6.82 50.12 -20.57
CA TYR A 155 -7.57 49.28 -19.61
C TYR A 155 -6.68 48.50 -18.62
N ASN A 156 -5.46 48.15 -19.04
CA ASN A 156 -4.51 47.45 -18.16
C ASN A 156 -3.79 48.38 -17.18
N THR A 157 -3.71 49.69 -17.47
CA THR A 157 -2.96 50.67 -16.65
C THR A 157 -3.87 51.58 -15.84
N LEU A 158 -5.02 51.97 -16.40
CA LEU A 158 -6.04 52.79 -15.75
C LEU A 158 -7.28 51.93 -15.52
N ARG A 159 -7.71 51.82 -14.26
CA ARG A 159 -8.94 51.10 -13.87
C ARG A 159 -10.23 51.90 -14.10
N ASP A 160 -10.11 53.13 -14.60
CA ASP A 160 -11.23 54.02 -14.83
C ASP A 160 -11.66 54.02 -16.31
N ASP A 161 -12.85 53.47 -16.57
CA ASP A 161 -13.44 53.33 -17.90
C ASP A 161 -13.64 54.66 -18.64
N GLY A 162 -13.65 55.78 -17.90
CA GLY A 162 -13.92 57.12 -18.42
C GLY A 162 -12.81 57.65 -19.35
N GLU A 163 -11.54 57.41 -19.03
CA GLU A 163 -10.41 57.92 -19.80
C GLU A 163 -10.11 57.05 -21.04
N CYS A 164 -10.38 55.75 -20.95
CA CYS A 164 -10.22 54.83 -22.07
C CYS A 164 -11.29 54.96 -23.16
N ARG A 165 -12.39 55.68 -22.89
CA ARG A 165 -13.49 55.91 -23.84
C ARG A 165 -13.04 56.62 -25.12
N VAL A 166 -12.00 57.46 -25.05
CA VAL A 166 -11.42 58.13 -26.22
C VAL A 166 -10.82 57.12 -27.19
N PHE A 167 -10.11 56.12 -26.68
CA PHE A 167 -9.54 55.05 -27.50
C PHE A 167 -10.62 54.12 -28.07
N VAL A 168 -11.71 53.88 -27.33
CA VAL A 168 -12.88 53.14 -27.84
C VAL A 168 -13.48 53.86 -29.05
N GLN A 169 -13.71 55.18 -28.95
CA GLN A 169 -14.25 55.97 -30.06
C GLN A 169 -13.31 56.03 -31.26
N LYS A 170 -11.99 56.11 -31.01
CA LYS A 170 -10.98 56.06 -32.09
C LYS A 170 -10.98 54.70 -32.79
N LEU A 171 -11.08 53.60 -32.04
CA LEU A 171 -11.14 52.26 -32.60
C LEU A 171 -12.41 52.06 -33.42
N ASP A 172 -13.56 52.52 -32.90
CA ASP A 172 -14.85 52.43 -33.57
C ASP A 172 -14.87 53.21 -34.90
N ARG A 173 -14.31 54.42 -34.90
CA ARG A 173 -14.11 55.20 -36.15
C ARG A 173 -13.16 54.50 -37.11
N CYS A 174 -12.02 54.01 -36.62
CA CYS A 174 -11.04 53.33 -37.46
C CYS A 174 -11.62 52.09 -38.14
N VAL A 175 -12.34 51.25 -37.39
CA VAL A 175 -13.02 50.06 -37.93
C VAL A 175 -14.15 50.45 -38.88
N THR A 176 -14.93 51.47 -38.56
CA THR A 176 -16.03 51.94 -39.43
C THR A 176 -15.50 52.50 -40.75
N ASP A 177 -14.41 53.27 -40.72
CA ASP A 177 -13.80 53.85 -41.91
C ASP A 177 -13.07 52.79 -42.74
N ALA A 178 -12.43 51.80 -42.10
CA ALA A 178 -11.86 50.64 -42.78
C ALA A 178 -12.92 49.78 -43.50
N LEU A 179 -14.11 49.60 -42.89
CA LEU A 179 -15.24 48.88 -43.48
C LEU A 179 -15.94 49.66 -44.60
N ARG A 180 -15.90 51.01 -44.57
CA ARG A 180 -16.43 51.86 -45.65
C ARG A 180 -15.44 52.06 -46.79
N GLY A 181 -14.15 51.93 -46.51
CA GLY A 181 -13.05 52.07 -47.46
C GLY A 181 -12.76 50.83 -48.30
N THR A 182 -13.48 49.71 -48.13
CA THR A 182 -13.38 48.57 -49.05
C THR A 182 -14.13 48.89 -50.34
N PRO A 183 -13.45 49.18 -51.48
CA PRO A 183 -14.13 49.14 -52.76
C PRO A 183 -14.66 47.72 -52.94
N THR A 184 -15.98 47.59 -53.05
CA THR A 184 -16.59 46.41 -53.66
C THR A 184 -16.03 46.30 -55.07
N THR A 185 -15.01 45.47 -55.26
CA THR A 185 -14.63 44.94 -56.58
C THR A 185 -15.81 44.09 -57.05
N SER A 186 -16.76 44.76 -57.69
CA SER A 186 -17.77 44.14 -58.53
C SER A 186 -17.12 43.76 -59.87
N SER A 187 -17.33 42.50 -60.25
CA SER A 187 -17.03 41.85 -61.53
C SER A 187 -15.62 41.29 -61.72
#